data_AF-A0A2N1P1J4-F1
#
_entry.id   AF-A0A2N1P1J4-F1
#
_cell.length_a   1.000
_cell.length_b   1.000
_cell.length_c   1.000
_cell.angle_alpha   90.00
_cell.angle_beta   90.00
_cell.angle_gamma   90.00
#
_symmetry.space_group_name_H-M   'P 1'
#
loop_
_entity.id
_entity.type
_entity.pdbx_description
1 polymer ?
#
loop_
_entity_poly.entity_id
_entity_poly.type
_entity_poly.pdbx_seq_one_letter_code
_entity_poly.pdbx_strand_id
1 'polypeptide(L)'
;MISEGEIRDGEQTAQSLQCDDCKKLFRDVNAAERHASKSGHENFSESTTAIKPLTEEEKKAKLEEVKKFLAEKKEMRLLQEKEEELSREKIRRKSGKELTDAKEKLEQREMQKLMLAKKKEKEDERIAKAKIKAQIEADKRERIEKREAAKQAALIQQKEEAAASATAASASKDYTETRLQLRRPSGPPLTHTFQATDTLEVVYEFVRQYITGPFKLSTTFPRKVFEDTEQGKTLKELNLVPSAALLISTE
;
A
#
# COMPACT_ATOMS: atom_id res chain seq x y z
N MET A 1 -20.11 -59.65 -46.83
CA MET A 1 -21.38 -58.95 -46.55
C MET A 1 -22.38 -59.39 -47.59
N ILE A 2 -23.38 -60.19 -47.19
CA ILE A 2 -24.42 -60.67 -48.11
C ILE A 2 -25.52 -59.59 -48.10
N SER A 3 -25.95 -59.16 -49.28
CA SER A 3 -27.01 -58.14 -49.46
C SER A 3 -28.29 -58.61 -48.78
N GLU A 4 -28.92 -57.77 -47.95
CA GLU A 4 -30.17 -58.10 -47.25
C GLU A 4 -31.33 -58.30 -48.23
N GLY A 5 -31.60 -59.57 -48.59
CA GLY A 5 -32.70 -59.96 -49.47
C GLY A 5 -32.28 -60.60 -50.80
N GLU A 6 -30.98 -60.87 -50.99
CA GLU A 6 -30.50 -61.75 -52.06
C GLU A 6 -30.94 -63.19 -51.77
N ILE A 7 -31.70 -63.78 -52.71
CA ILE A 7 -32.20 -65.15 -52.57
C ILE A 7 -31.01 -66.10 -52.57
N ARG A 8 -30.92 -66.94 -51.53
CA ARG A 8 -29.99 -68.07 -51.51
C ARG A 8 -30.73 -69.33 -51.95
N ASP A 9 -29.99 -70.29 -52.49
CA ASP A 9 -30.50 -71.63 -52.78
C ASP A 9 -31.25 -72.18 -51.55
N GLY A 10 -32.58 -72.28 -51.63
CA GLY A 10 -33.44 -72.71 -50.52
C GLY A 10 -34.68 -71.87 -50.18
N GLU A 11 -34.79 -70.62 -50.64
CA GLU A 11 -35.90 -69.72 -50.28
C GLU A 11 -37.06 -69.73 -51.29
N GLN A 12 -38.29 -69.88 -50.78
CA GLN A 12 -39.51 -69.87 -51.59
C GLN A 12 -39.97 -68.44 -51.87
N THR A 13 -40.15 -68.11 -53.14
CA THR A 13 -40.86 -66.91 -53.61
C THR A 13 -41.71 -67.25 -54.82
N ALA A 14 -42.94 -66.74 -54.84
CA ALA A 14 -43.86 -66.97 -55.95
C ALA A 14 -43.48 -66.13 -57.20
N GLN A 15 -42.71 -65.06 -57.00
CA GLN A 15 -42.19 -64.16 -58.04
C GLN A 15 -40.81 -63.68 -57.58
N SER A 16 -39.72 -64.07 -58.27
CA SER A 16 -38.37 -63.57 -57.98
C SER A 16 -37.96 -62.52 -59.01
N LEU A 17 -37.33 -61.43 -58.57
CA LEU A 17 -36.82 -60.39 -59.47
C LEU A 17 -35.30 -60.55 -59.61
N GLN A 18 -34.80 -60.69 -60.83
CA GLN A 18 -33.38 -60.71 -61.14
C GLN A 18 -32.92 -59.31 -61.52
N CYS A 19 -31.89 -58.79 -60.89
CA CYS A 19 -31.20 -57.60 -61.40
C CYS A 19 -30.37 -58.00 -62.62
N ASP A 20 -30.57 -57.38 -63.78
CA ASP A 20 -29.84 -57.73 -65.00
C ASP A 20 -28.37 -57.29 -64.96
N ASP A 21 -28.08 -56.22 -64.21
CA ASP A 21 -26.74 -55.63 -64.12
C ASP A 21 -25.77 -56.49 -63.30
N CYS A 22 -26.25 -57.11 -62.22
CA CYS A 22 -25.45 -58.01 -61.37
C CYS A 22 -25.91 -59.46 -61.34
N LYS A 23 -26.95 -59.80 -62.10
CA LYS A 23 -27.56 -61.14 -62.20
C LYS A 23 -27.96 -61.75 -60.85
N LYS A 24 -28.23 -60.91 -59.86
CA LYS A 24 -28.65 -61.35 -58.51
C LYS A 24 -30.15 -61.49 -58.46
N LEU A 25 -30.62 -62.54 -57.79
CA LEU A 25 -32.04 -62.82 -57.59
C LEU A 25 -32.51 -62.24 -56.25
N PHE A 26 -33.68 -61.60 -56.26
CA PHE A 26 -34.28 -60.94 -55.12
C PHE A 26 -35.65 -61.49 -54.81
N ARG A 27 -35.89 -61.63 -53.51
CA ARG A 27 -37.03 -62.34 -52.95
C ARG A 27 -38.36 -61.64 -53.25
N ASP A 28 -38.38 -60.32 -53.07
CA ASP A 28 -39.56 -59.47 -53.18
C ASP A 28 -39.14 -58.10 -53.71
N VAL A 29 -40.10 -57.30 -54.17
CA VAL A 29 -39.87 -55.93 -54.69
C VAL A 29 -39.10 -55.06 -53.67
N ASN A 30 -39.40 -55.17 -52.37
CA ASN A 30 -38.67 -54.45 -51.31
C ASN A 30 -37.19 -54.85 -51.20
N ALA A 31 -36.85 -56.09 -51.52
CA ALA A 31 -35.45 -56.53 -51.54
C ALA A 31 -34.71 -55.99 -52.76
N ALA A 32 -35.38 -55.96 -53.91
CA ALA A 32 -34.88 -55.32 -55.12
C ALA A 32 -34.67 -53.81 -54.91
N GLU A 33 -35.60 -53.11 -54.24
CA GLU A 33 -35.50 -51.67 -53.95
C GLU A 33 -34.34 -51.34 -53.00
N ARG A 34 -34.11 -52.16 -51.96
CA ARG A 34 -32.94 -52.00 -51.08
C ARG A 34 -31.63 -52.23 -51.83
N HIS A 35 -31.60 -53.20 -52.74
CA HIS A 35 -30.45 -53.44 -53.61
C HIS A 35 -30.23 -52.27 -54.56
N ALA A 36 -31.29 -51.75 -55.20
CA ALA A 36 -31.24 -50.56 -56.05
C ALA A 36 -30.70 -49.35 -55.28
N SER A 37 -31.18 -49.10 -54.06
CA SER A 37 -30.74 -47.98 -53.21
C SER A 37 -29.28 -48.09 -52.77
N LYS A 38 -28.76 -49.32 -52.58
CA LYS A 38 -27.40 -49.55 -52.09
C LYS A 38 -26.36 -49.69 -53.20
N SER A 39 -26.76 -50.23 -54.35
CA SER A 39 -25.86 -50.56 -55.47
C SER A 39 -26.08 -49.70 -56.71
N GLY A 40 -27.20 -48.97 -56.80
CA GLY A 40 -27.55 -48.12 -57.94
C GLY A 40 -28.05 -48.88 -59.18
N HIS A 41 -28.38 -50.17 -59.05
CA HIS A 41 -28.89 -50.96 -60.17
C HIS A 41 -30.41 -50.84 -60.26
N GLU A 42 -30.93 -50.41 -61.42
CA GLU A 42 -32.36 -50.11 -61.63
C GLU A 42 -33.06 -51.10 -62.56
N ASN A 43 -32.31 -51.96 -63.25
CA ASN A 43 -32.87 -52.90 -64.22
C ASN A 43 -33.14 -54.28 -63.59
N PHE A 44 -34.42 -54.60 -63.40
CA PHE A 44 -34.87 -55.87 -62.83
C PHE A 44 -35.86 -56.61 -63.75
N SER A 45 -35.61 -57.90 -63.99
CA SER A 45 -36.43 -58.80 -64.80
C SER A 45 -37.09 -59.88 -63.92
N GLU A 46 -38.32 -60.30 -64.24
CA GLU A 46 -39.01 -61.36 -63.50
C GLU A 46 -38.43 -62.74 -63.89
N SER A 47 -37.85 -63.45 -62.92
CA SER A 47 -37.29 -64.79 -63.11
C SER A 47 -38.22 -65.86 -62.55
N THR A 48 -38.56 -66.86 -63.37
CA THR A 48 -39.47 -67.99 -63.05
C THR A 48 -38.77 -69.22 -62.45
N THR A 49 -37.53 -69.08 -61.96
CA THR A 49 -36.76 -70.20 -61.42
C THR A 49 -37.26 -70.58 -60.03
N ALA A 50 -38.03 -71.67 -59.94
CA ALA A 50 -38.43 -72.29 -58.68
C ALA A 50 -37.21 -72.94 -58.02
N ILE A 51 -36.63 -72.25 -57.04
CA ILE A 51 -35.50 -72.73 -56.25
C ILE A 51 -35.99 -73.83 -55.29
N LYS A 52 -35.22 -74.93 -55.19
CA LYS A 52 -35.55 -76.08 -54.32
C LYS A 52 -35.66 -75.61 -52.86
N PRO A 53 -36.66 -76.07 -52.08
CA PRO A 53 -36.82 -75.70 -50.68
C PRO A 53 -35.65 -76.21 -49.84
N LEU A 54 -35.10 -75.34 -49.00
CA LEU A 54 -34.12 -75.73 -47.97
C LEU A 54 -34.76 -76.79 -47.06
N THR A 55 -34.02 -77.86 -46.75
CA THR A 55 -34.52 -78.94 -45.87
C THR A 55 -34.80 -78.39 -44.48
N GLU A 56 -35.73 -79.00 -43.74
CA GLU A 56 -36.13 -78.52 -42.41
C GLU A 56 -34.95 -78.46 -41.42
N GLU A 57 -33.93 -79.29 -41.63
CA GLU A 57 -32.72 -79.34 -40.82
C GLU A 57 -31.80 -78.14 -41.04
N GLU A 58 -31.60 -77.72 -42.29
CA GLU A 58 -30.78 -76.54 -42.61
C GLU A 58 -31.44 -75.23 -42.16
N LYS A 59 -32.77 -75.16 -42.18
CA LYS A 59 -33.52 -74.02 -41.61
C LYS A 59 -33.38 -73.97 -40.09
N LYS A 60 -33.44 -75.10 -39.40
CA LYS A 60 -33.22 -75.18 -37.95
C LYS A 60 -31.78 -74.80 -37.58
N ALA A 61 -30.78 -75.26 -38.34
CA ALA A 61 -29.38 -74.89 -38.11
C ALA A 61 -29.13 -73.38 -38.27
N LYS A 62 -29.65 -72.76 -39.36
CA LYS A 62 -29.54 -71.32 -39.58
C LYS A 62 -30.28 -70.49 -38.50
N LEU A 63 -31.42 -70.97 -38.01
CA LEU A 63 -32.14 -70.31 -36.91
C LEU A 63 -31.33 -70.35 -35.61
N GLU A 64 -30.69 -71.47 -35.29
CA GLU A 64 -29.82 -71.58 -34.10
C GLU A 64 -28.56 -70.70 -34.22
N GLU A 65 -27.96 -70.62 -35.41
CA GLU A 65 -26.83 -69.72 -35.68
C GLU A 65 -27.23 -68.24 -35.51
N VAL A 66 -28.37 -67.84 -36.06
CA VAL A 66 -28.91 -66.47 -35.91
C VAL A 66 -29.24 -66.16 -34.46
N LYS A 67 -29.84 -67.10 -33.71
CA LYS A 67 -30.10 -66.91 -32.26
C LYS A 67 -28.80 -66.70 -31.48
N LYS A 68 -27.75 -67.48 -31.78
CA LYS A 68 -26.44 -67.33 -31.14
C LYS A 68 -25.80 -65.97 -31.45
N PHE A 69 -25.81 -65.55 -32.71
CA PHE A 69 -25.30 -64.23 -33.11
C PHE A 69 -26.07 -63.08 -32.45
N LEU A 70 -27.40 -63.18 -32.34
CA LEU A 70 -28.21 -62.17 -31.66
C LEU A 70 -27.97 -62.16 -30.15
N ALA A 71 -27.76 -63.32 -29.52
CA ALA A 71 -27.40 -63.40 -28.10
C ALA A 71 -26.02 -62.76 -27.85
N GLU A 72 -25.01 -63.11 -28.64
CA GLU A 72 -23.67 -62.52 -28.56
C GLU A 72 -23.70 -61.00 -28.77
N LYS A 73 -24.44 -60.51 -29.77
CA LYS A 73 -24.61 -59.07 -30.01
C LYS A 73 -25.32 -58.35 -28.86
N LYS A 74 -26.28 -59.00 -28.20
CA LYS A 74 -26.95 -58.45 -27.01
C LYS A 74 -25.99 -58.37 -25.82
N GLU A 75 -25.20 -59.42 -25.56
CA GLU A 75 -24.19 -59.41 -24.49
C GLU A 75 -23.14 -58.32 -24.73
N MET A 76 -22.65 -58.17 -25.96
CA MET A 76 -21.72 -57.10 -26.34
C MET A 76 -22.32 -55.70 -26.11
N ARG A 77 -23.60 -55.49 -26.48
CA ARG A 77 -24.29 -54.22 -26.20
C ARG A 77 -24.43 -53.96 -24.70
N LEU A 78 -24.78 -54.97 -23.91
CA LEU A 78 -24.92 -54.83 -22.46
C LEU A 78 -23.57 -54.50 -21.78
N LEU A 79 -22.47 -55.08 -22.26
CA LEU A 79 -21.13 -54.76 -21.77
C LEU A 79 -20.72 -53.32 -22.12
N GLN A 80 -20.98 -52.90 -23.35
CA GLN A 80 -20.73 -51.52 -23.79
C GLN A 80 -21.55 -50.51 -22.99
N GLU A 81 -22.86 -50.75 -22.81
CA GLU A 81 -23.73 -49.87 -22.03
C GLU A 81 -23.28 -49.77 -20.56
N LYS A 82 -22.83 -50.88 -19.95
CA LYS A 82 -22.24 -50.85 -18.59
C LYS A 82 -20.94 -50.06 -18.54
N GLU A 83 -20.06 -50.21 -19.53
CA GLU A 83 -18.79 -49.47 -19.58
C GLU A 83 -19.03 -47.96 -19.78
N GLU A 84 -19.99 -47.61 -20.64
CA GLU A 84 -20.44 -46.23 -20.84
C GLU A 84 -21.02 -45.65 -19.55
N GLU A 85 -21.87 -46.38 -18.82
CA GLU A 85 -22.44 -45.92 -17.54
C GLU A 85 -21.34 -45.68 -16.49
N LEU A 86 -20.40 -46.62 -16.36
CA LEU A 86 -19.23 -46.46 -15.49
C LEU A 86 -18.36 -45.26 -15.91
N SER A 87 -18.20 -45.03 -17.21
CA SER A 87 -17.44 -43.87 -17.72
C SER A 87 -18.15 -42.55 -17.41
N ARG A 88 -19.47 -42.48 -17.59
CA ARG A 88 -20.29 -41.30 -17.29
C ARG A 88 -20.26 -40.97 -15.80
N GLU A 89 -20.39 -41.98 -14.95
CA GLU A 89 -20.32 -41.78 -13.50
C GLU A 89 -18.91 -41.36 -13.05
N LYS A 90 -17.84 -41.92 -13.65
CA LYS A 90 -16.46 -41.46 -13.42
C LYS A 90 -16.27 -40.01 -13.84
N ILE A 91 -16.78 -39.60 -15.00
CA ILE A 91 -16.70 -38.22 -15.48
C ILE A 91 -17.45 -37.28 -14.53
N ARG A 92 -18.66 -37.65 -14.10
CA ARG A 92 -19.44 -36.87 -13.13
C ARG A 92 -18.67 -36.64 -11.82
N ARG A 93 -18.09 -37.70 -11.25
CA ARG A 93 -17.29 -37.61 -10.02
C ARG A 93 -16.01 -36.81 -10.21
N LYS A 94 -15.30 -37.02 -11.31
CA LYS A 94 -14.07 -36.28 -11.63
C LYS A 94 -14.36 -34.80 -11.83
N SER A 95 -15.36 -34.45 -12.62
CA SER A 95 -15.76 -33.06 -12.86
C SER A 95 -16.18 -32.36 -11.57
N GLY A 96 -16.96 -33.02 -10.70
CA GLY A 96 -17.30 -32.47 -9.39
C GLY A 96 -16.08 -32.19 -8.52
N LYS A 97 -15.13 -33.14 -8.47
CA LYS A 97 -13.87 -32.98 -7.74
C LYS A 97 -12.97 -31.89 -8.35
N GLU A 98 -12.88 -31.82 -9.67
CA GLU A 98 -12.08 -30.81 -10.36
C GLU A 98 -12.62 -29.40 -10.12
N LEU A 99 -13.94 -29.23 -10.03
CA LEU A 99 -14.55 -27.94 -9.68
C LEU A 99 -14.22 -27.52 -8.24
N THR A 100 -14.27 -28.44 -7.28
CA THR A 100 -13.90 -28.14 -5.89
C THR A 100 -12.41 -27.84 -5.76
N ASP A 101 -11.55 -28.66 -6.39
CA ASP A 101 -10.09 -28.49 -6.36
C ASP A 101 -9.68 -27.19 -7.08
N ALA A 102 -10.34 -26.84 -8.19
CA ALA A 102 -10.09 -25.59 -8.90
C ALA A 102 -10.48 -24.36 -8.07
N LYS A 103 -11.59 -24.43 -7.34
CA LYS A 103 -12.03 -23.36 -6.43
C LYS A 103 -11.05 -23.18 -5.27
N GLU A 104 -10.67 -24.27 -4.60
CA GLU A 104 -9.71 -24.21 -3.50
C GLU A 104 -8.34 -23.69 -3.96
N LYS A 105 -7.87 -24.12 -5.14
CA LYS A 105 -6.61 -23.64 -5.71
C LYS A 105 -6.64 -22.16 -6.09
N LEU A 106 -7.80 -21.65 -6.51
CA LEU A 106 -8.00 -20.23 -6.78
C LEU A 106 -7.95 -19.43 -5.48
N GLU A 107 -8.72 -19.84 -4.46
CA GLU A 107 -8.72 -19.22 -3.13
C GLU A 107 -7.33 -19.21 -2.48
N GLN A 108 -6.60 -20.33 -2.56
CA GLN A 108 -5.22 -20.43 -2.06
C GLN A 108 -4.28 -19.47 -2.79
N ARG A 109 -4.39 -19.33 -4.12
CA ARG A 109 -3.57 -18.38 -4.89
C ARG A 109 -3.90 -16.93 -4.54
N GLU A 110 -5.16 -16.59 -4.34
CA GLU A 110 -5.56 -15.25 -3.93
C GLU A 110 -5.05 -14.93 -2.52
N MET A 111 -5.19 -15.86 -1.58
CA MET A 111 -4.64 -15.72 -0.23
C MET A 111 -3.12 -15.57 -0.25
N GLN A 112 -2.42 -16.36 -1.06
CA GLN A 112 -0.97 -16.25 -1.22
C GLN A 112 -0.57 -14.89 -1.79
N LYS A 113 -1.28 -14.40 -2.83
CA LYS A 113 -1.05 -13.06 -3.40
C LYS A 113 -1.26 -11.96 -2.36
N LEU A 114 -2.33 -12.03 -1.57
CA LEU A 114 -2.62 -11.08 -0.48
C LEU A 114 -1.52 -11.10 0.58
N MET A 115 -1.05 -12.29 0.99
CA MET A 115 0.02 -12.40 1.98
C MET A 115 1.34 -11.83 1.45
N LEU A 116 1.69 -12.08 0.18
CA LEU A 116 2.87 -11.54 -0.46
C LEU A 116 2.79 -10.01 -0.62
N ALA A 117 1.63 -9.49 -1.03
CA ALA A 117 1.39 -8.06 -1.12
C ALA A 117 1.56 -7.38 0.25
N LYS A 118 0.96 -7.94 1.31
CA LYS A 118 1.09 -7.41 2.68
C LYS A 118 2.53 -7.47 3.20
N LYS A 119 3.28 -8.53 2.89
CA LYS A 119 4.71 -8.62 3.23
C LYS A 119 5.54 -7.58 2.50
N LYS A 120 5.27 -7.37 1.20
CA LYS A 120 5.95 -6.38 0.38
C LYS A 120 5.65 -4.96 0.87
N GLU A 121 4.38 -4.63 1.13
CA GLU A 121 3.96 -3.34 1.68
C GLU A 121 4.65 -3.04 3.02
N LYS A 122 4.69 -4.03 3.93
CA LYS A 122 5.39 -3.89 5.21
C LYS A 122 6.90 -3.65 5.04
N GLU A 123 7.52 -4.32 4.08
CA GLU A 123 8.95 -4.14 3.79
C GLU A 123 9.21 -2.76 3.16
N ASP A 124 8.40 -2.35 2.20
CA ASP A 124 8.49 -1.04 1.55
C ASP A 124 8.26 0.09 2.57
N GLU A 125 7.31 -0.07 3.50
CA GLU A 125 7.08 0.87 4.60
C GLU A 125 8.28 0.92 5.55
N ARG A 126 8.90 -0.23 5.87
CA ARG A 126 10.11 -0.30 6.69
C ARG A 126 11.28 0.41 6.01
N ILE A 127 11.49 0.17 4.72
CA ILE A 127 12.53 0.82 3.93
C ILE A 127 12.28 2.32 3.83
N ALA A 128 11.04 2.75 3.60
CA ALA A 128 10.68 4.17 3.54
C ALA A 128 10.92 4.87 4.89
N LYS A 129 10.50 4.27 6.00
CA LYS A 129 10.78 4.78 7.35
C LYS A 129 12.28 4.85 7.63
N ALA A 130 13.05 3.84 7.24
CA ALA A 130 14.50 3.83 7.40
C ALA A 130 15.17 4.96 6.59
N LYS A 131 14.73 5.18 5.34
CA LYS A 131 15.21 6.28 4.49
C LYS A 131 14.91 7.66 5.11
N ILE A 132 13.68 7.88 5.57
CA ILE A 132 13.29 9.13 6.23
C ILE A 132 14.12 9.35 7.50
N LYS A 133 14.28 8.31 8.32
CA LYS A 133 15.09 8.39 9.54
C LYS A 133 16.55 8.73 9.22
N ALA A 134 17.13 8.10 8.20
CA ALA A 134 18.50 8.39 7.76
C ALA A 134 18.64 9.83 7.22
N GLN A 135 17.65 10.35 6.48
CA GLN A 135 17.63 11.75 6.04
C GLN A 135 17.54 12.72 7.21
N ILE A 136 16.68 12.46 8.19
CA ILE A 136 16.58 13.30 9.40
C ILE A 136 17.88 13.26 10.20
N GLU A 137 18.51 12.10 10.31
CA GLU A 137 19.79 11.98 11.01
C GLU A 137 20.92 12.73 10.29
N ALA A 138 20.97 12.64 8.95
CA ALA A 138 21.93 13.40 8.15
C ALA A 138 21.71 14.92 8.28
N ASP A 139 20.47 15.40 8.15
CA ASP A 139 20.13 16.83 8.32
C ASP A 139 20.44 17.32 9.74
N LYS A 140 20.14 16.50 10.76
CA LYS A 140 20.47 16.82 12.15
C LYS A 140 21.98 16.90 12.38
N ARG A 141 22.76 15.98 11.81
CA ARG A 141 24.23 16.00 11.89
C ARG A 141 24.79 17.23 11.19
N GLU A 142 24.34 17.54 9.97
CA GLU A 142 24.77 18.73 9.22
C GLU A 142 24.43 20.03 9.98
N ARG A 143 23.25 20.10 10.61
CA ARG A 143 22.87 21.25 11.43
C ARG A 143 23.73 21.39 12.69
N ILE A 144 24.09 20.28 13.33
CA ILE A 144 25.00 20.28 14.48
C ILE A 144 26.39 20.73 14.04
N GLU A 145 26.93 20.15 12.97
CA GLU A 145 28.24 20.52 12.41
C GLU A 145 28.29 21.99 12.01
N LYS A 146 27.27 22.51 11.32
CA LYS A 146 27.18 23.95 11.00
C LYS A 146 27.13 24.83 12.25
N ARG A 147 26.39 24.41 13.29
CA ARG A 147 26.32 25.15 14.56
C ARG A 147 27.64 25.10 15.32
N GLU A 148 28.32 23.96 15.32
CA GLU A 148 29.63 23.80 15.96
C GLU A 148 30.71 24.57 15.20
N ALA A 149 30.72 24.53 13.87
CA ALA A 149 31.60 25.35 13.04
C ALA A 149 31.36 26.85 13.27
N ALA A 150 30.09 27.30 13.32
CA ALA A 150 29.77 28.70 13.64
C ALA A 150 30.18 29.09 15.06
N LYS A 151 30.02 28.20 16.05
CA LYS A 151 30.51 28.43 17.41
C LYS A 151 32.03 28.49 17.46
N GLN A 152 32.74 27.59 16.79
CA GLN A 152 34.21 27.61 16.73
C GLN A 152 34.71 28.88 16.05
N ALA A 153 34.09 29.30 14.94
CA ALA A 153 34.39 30.56 14.29
C ALA A 153 34.17 31.77 15.22
N ALA A 154 33.07 31.78 15.98
CA ALA A 154 32.79 32.82 16.98
C ALA A 154 33.78 32.80 18.15
N LEU A 155 34.22 31.61 18.62
CA LEU A 155 35.26 31.51 19.65
C LEU A 155 36.62 31.99 19.14
N ILE A 156 36.97 31.73 17.89
CA ILE A 156 38.20 32.22 17.26
C ILE A 156 38.14 33.75 17.15
N GLN A 157 37.03 34.31 16.68
CA GLN A 157 36.81 35.76 16.64
C GLN A 157 36.87 36.40 18.03
N GLN A 158 36.25 35.80 19.06
CA GLN A 158 36.34 36.30 20.43
C GLN A 158 37.75 36.19 21.01
N LYS A 159 38.56 35.19 20.60
CA LYS A 159 39.95 35.05 21.04
C LYS A 159 40.86 36.07 20.34
N GLU A 160 40.58 36.42 19.08
CA GLU A 160 41.24 37.51 18.35
C GLU A 160 40.83 38.90 18.90
N GLU A 161 39.56 39.12 19.24
CA GLU A 161 39.12 40.36 19.94
C GLU A 161 39.66 40.44 21.38
N ALA A 162 39.77 39.32 22.10
CA ALA A 162 40.38 39.29 23.43
C ALA A 162 41.88 39.60 23.37
N ALA A 163 42.60 39.12 22.35
CA ALA A 163 44.01 39.46 22.12
C ALA A 163 44.22 40.92 21.69
N ALA A 164 43.26 41.52 20.96
CA ALA A 164 43.26 42.94 20.63
C ALA A 164 42.85 43.85 21.82
N SER A 165 42.13 43.31 22.81
CA SER A 165 41.69 44.07 23.99
C SER A 165 42.68 44.02 25.18
N ALA A 166 43.72 43.18 25.13
CA ALA A 166 44.76 43.09 26.16
C ALA A 166 45.73 44.30 26.19
N THR A 167 45.60 45.27 25.27
CA THR A 167 46.34 46.54 25.26
C THR A 167 45.49 47.76 25.66
N ALA A 168 44.24 47.58 26.10
CA ALA A 168 43.33 48.72 26.36
C ALA A 168 42.58 48.66 27.72
N ALA A 169 43.19 48.06 28.75
CA ALA A 169 42.64 48.07 30.12
C ALA A 169 43.37 49.10 31.01
N SER A 170 43.06 50.38 30.82
CA SER A 170 43.03 51.43 31.86
C SER A 170 42.68 52.80 31.26
N ALA A 171 41.52 52.89 30.60
CA ALA A 171 40.91 54.19 30.32
C ALA A 171 39.85 54.43 31.39
N SER A 172 40.13 55.33 32.34
CA SER A 172 39.12 55.95 33.19
C SER A 172 38.09 56.61 32.30
N LYS A 173 36.96 55.93 32.07
CA LYS A 173 35.86 56.47 31.28
C LYS A 173 35.24 57.61 32.08
N ASP A 174 35.54 58.85 31.68
CA ASP A 174 34.77 60.02 32.09
C ASP A 174 33.36 59.88 31.51
N TYR A 175 32.42 59.39 32.31
CA TYR A 175 31.02 59.37 31.91
C TYR A 175 30.46 60.78 31.99
N THR A 176 30.00 61.31 30.86
CA THR A 176 29.36 62.63 30.76
C THR A 176 27.95 62.63 31.33
N GLU A 177 27.27 61.48 31.27
CA GLU A 177 25.91 61.27 31.75
C GLU A 177 25.89 60.38 32.99
N THR A 178 24.92 60.59 33.88
CA THR A 178 24.65 59.75 35.04
C THR A 178 23.18 59.35 35.14
N ARG A 179 22.92 58.06 35.40
CA ARG A 179 21.57 57.52 35.58
C ARG A 179 21.25 57.35 37.06
N LEU A 180 20.33 58.16 37.57
CA LEU A 180 19.86 58.10 38.95
C LEU A 180 18.53 57.35 39.08
N GLN A 181 18.47 56.40 40.00
CA GLN A 181 17.25 55.72 40.42
C GLN A 181 16.80 56.24 41.79
N LEU A 182 15.71 56.99 41.81
CA LEU A 182 15.10 57.60 42.98
C LEU A 182 14.01 56.67 43.54
N ARG A 183 14.31 55.98 44.64
CA ARG A 183 13.38 55.10 45.35
C ARG A 183 12.47 55.93 46.26
N ARG A 184 11.18 55.96 45.92
CA ARG A 184 10.16 56.66 46.69
C ARG A 184 9.72 55.82 47.90
N PRO A 185 9.27 56.45 49.00
CA PRO A 185 8.73 55.72 50.17
C PRO A 185 7.36 55.12 49.86
N SER A 186 6.59 55.73 48.96
CA SER A 186 5.31 55.21 48.46
C SER A 186 5.26 55.38 46.94
N GLY A 187 5.56 54.30 46.21
CA GLY A 187 5.48 54.22 44.75
C GLY A 187 6.64 53.51 44.05
N PRO A 188 6.54 53.29 42.72
CA PRO A 188 7.62 52.74 41.92
C PRO A 188 8.84 53.68 41.89
N PRO A 189 10.07 53.16 41.73
CA PRO A 189 11.27 53.98 41.65
C PRO A 189 11.28 54.83 40.38
N LEU A 190 11.56 56.13 40.52
CA LEU A 190 11.73 57.04 39.39
C LEU A 190 13.15 56.86 38.84
N THR A 191 13.30 56.76 37.53
CA THR A 191 14.62 56.68 36.88
C THR A 191 14.77 57.89 35.98
N HIS A 192 15.85 58.65 36.16
CA HIS A 192 16.15 59.82 35.34
C HIS A 192 17.64 59.89 35.02
N THR A 193 17.97 60.40 33.84
CA THR A 193 19.37 60.62 33.41
C THR A 193 19.69 62.10 33.56
N PHE A 194 20.75 62.40 34.29
CA PHE A 194 21.27 63.75 34.53
C PHE A 194 22.68 63.86 33.93
N GLN A 195 23.20 65.07 33.77
CA GLN A 195 24.59 65.27 33.37
C GLN A 195 25.53 65.19 34.58
N ALA A 196 26.76 64.73 34.37
CA ALA A 196 27.77 64.66 35.43
C ALA A 196 28.11 66.04 36.03
N THR A 197 27.87 67.11 35.27
CA THR A 197 28.05 68.51 35.68
C THR A 197 26.86 69.10 36.43
N ASP A 198 25.71 68.41 36.48
CA ASP A 198 24.53 68.91 37.17
C ASP A 198 24.76 68.90 38.69
N THR A 199 24.14 69.85 39.38
CA THR A 199 24.16 69.93 40.85
C THR A 199 23.11 69.03 41.46
N LEU A 200 23.32 68.67 42.72
CA LEU A 200 22.33 67.88 43.47
C LEU A 200 20.99 68.64 43.62
N GLU A 201 21.01 69.97 43.62
CA GLU A 201 19.81 70.82 43.62
C GLU A 201 18.83 70.49 42.48
N VAL A 202 19.32 70.25 41.26
CA VAL A 202 18.49 69.87 40.10
C VAL A 202 17.76 68.54 40.37
N VAL A 203 18.41 67.61 41.08
CA VAL A 203 17.78 66.35 41.50
C VAL A 203 16.70 66.60 42.57
N TYR A 204 16.93 67.52 43.51
CA TYR A 204 15.90 67.92 44.48
C TYR A 204 14.70 68.60 43.80
N GLU A 205 14.92 69.48 42.83
CA GLU A 205 13.84 70.09 42.04
C GLU A 205 13.03 69.04 41.28
N PHE A 206 13.70 68.08 40.63
CA PHE A 206 13.03 66.98 39.97
C PHE A 206 12.16 66.18 40.95
N VAL A 207 12.67 65.86 42.14
CA VAL A 207 11.89 65.12 43.15
C VAL A 207 10.71 65.94 43.69
N ARG A 208 10.86 67.26 43.85
CA ARG A 208 9.78 68.19 44.27
C ARG A 208 8.59 68.18 43.30
N GLN A 209 8.80 67.89 42.01
CA GLN A 209 7.70 67.76 41.03
C GLN A 209 6.83 66.53 41.29
N TYR A 210 7.37 65.47 41.92
CA TYR A 210 6.65 64.21 42.14
C TYR A 210 6.22 63.98 43.60
N ILE A 211 6.81 64.71 44.56
CA ILE A 211 6.53 64.58 45.99
C ILE A 211 6.27 65.95 46.59
N THR A 212 5.12 66.10 47.25
CA THR A 212 4.73 67.30 47.99
C THR A 212 5.04 67.10 49.48
N GLY A 213 6.00 67.85 50.01
CA GLY A 213 6.37 67.81 51.44
C GLY A 213 7.88 67.87 51.67
N PRO A 214 8.34 68.01 52.93
CA PRO A 214 9.75 67.92 53.26
C PRO A 214 10.27 66.49 53.03
N PHE A 215 11.38 66.35 52.31
CA PHE A 215 12.01 65.06 52.06
C PHE A 215 13.53 65.18 52.12
N LYS A 216 14.20 64.06 52.44
CA LYS A 216 15.65 63.91 52.46
C LYS A 216 16.08 62.85 51.46
N LEU A 217 17.15 63.11 50.72
CA LEU A 217 17.77 62.13 49.81
C LEU A 217 18.92 61.42 50.54
N SER A 218 19.01 60.10 50.38
CA SER A 218 20.12 59.32 50.93
C SER A 218 20.60 58.23 49.98
N THR A 219 21.88 57.90 49.97
CA THR A 219 22.42 56.76 49.19
C THR A 219 22.18 55.42 49.91
N THR A 220 22.10 54.32 49.16
CA THR A 220 21.99 52.95 49.73
C THR A 220 23.29 52.47 50.36
N PHE A 221 24.44 52.69 49.70
CA PHE A 221 25.74 52.20 50.13
C PHE A 221 26.89 52.98 49.47
N PRO A 222 27.84 53.55 50.23
CA PRO A 222 27.79 53.81 51.68
C PRO A 222 26.65 54.78 51.99
N ARG A 223 25.93 54.56 53.10
CA ARG A 223 24.75 55.36 53.46
C ARG A 223 25.17 56.79 53.81
N LYS A 224 24.86 57.74 52.93
CA LYS A 224 25.10 59.18 53.10
C LYS A 224 23.77 59.90 52.93
N VAL A 225 23.41 60.74 53.91
CA VAL A 225 22.22 61.60 53.84
C VAL A 225 22.69 62.95 53.32
N PHE A 226 22.05 63.45 52.26
CA PHE A 226 22.38 64.75 51.69
C PHE A 226 21.59 65.85 52.42
N GLU A 227 22.31 66.82 52.95
CA GLU A 227 21.75 68.02 53.60
C GLU A 227 21.81 69.23 52.64
N ASP A 228 21.19 70.34 53.04
CA ASP A 228 21.12 71.57 52.25
C ASP A 228 22.50 72.10 51.82
N THR A 229 23.51 71.89 52.66
CA THR A 229 24.90 72.27 52.42
C THR A 229 25.57 71.50 51.26
N GLU A 230 25.01 70.38 50.82
CA GLU A 230 25.55 69.56 49.72
C GLU A 230 24.80 69.74 48.40
N GLN A 231 23.71 70.50 48.38
CA GLN A 231 22.91 70.74 47.17
C GLN A 231 23.70 71.45 46.06
N GLY A 232 24.68 72.29 46.43
CA GLY A 232 25.55 73.00 45.50
C GLY A 232 26.68 72.18 44.88
N LYS A 233 26.89 70.91 45.28
CA LYS A 233 27.94 70.04 44.73
C LYS A 233 27.44 69.32 43.48
N THR A 234 28.35 69.04 42.55
CA THR A 234 28.03 68.32 41.31
C THR A 234 27.85 66.81 41.55
N LEU A 235 27.10 66.13 40.68
CA LEU A 235 26.90 64.68 40.76
C LEU A 235 28.23 63.90 40.61
N LYS A 236 29.22 64.47 39.91
CA LYS A 236 30.58 63.93 39.81
C LYS A 236 31.33 64.01 41.16
N GLU A 237 31.25 65.14 41.86
CA GLU A 237 31.87 65.31 43.20
C GLU A 237 31.26 64.39 44.25
N LEU A 238 29.96 64.10 44.13
CA LEU A 238 29.23 63.22 45.04
C LEU A 238 29.39 61.73 44.72
N ASN A 239 30.22 61.37 43.72
CA ASN A 239 30.43 60.01 43.24
C ASN A 239 29.13 59.28 42.83
N LEU A 240 28.19 60.03 42.25
CA LEU A 240 26.90 59.49 41.78
C LEU A 240 26.95 59.09 40.30
N VAL A 241 28.12 59.13 39.66
CA VAL A 241 28.37 58.79 38.25
C VAL A 241 29.03 57.41 38.17
N PRO A 242 28.67 56.51 37.23
CA PRO A 242 27.73 56.68 36.11
C PRO A 242 26.28 56.27 36.42
N SER A 243 26.05 55.59 37.54
CA SER A 243 24.72 55.24 37.98
C SER A 243 24.67 55.13 39.50
N ALA A 244 23.64 55.70 40.10
CA ALA A 244 23.43 55.62 41.54
C ALA A 244 21.96 55.47 41.90
N ALA A 245 21.70 54.86 43.06
CA ALA A 245 20.36 54.72 43.63
C ALA A 245 20.24 55.55 44.90
N LEU A 246 19.27 56.47 44.90
CA LEU A 246 18.97 57.35 46.02
C LEU A 246 17.62 56.95 46.62
N LEU A 247 17.53 56.85 47.95
CA LEU A 247 16.28 56.72 48.68
C LEU A 247 15.76 58.08 49.07
N ILE A 248 14.47 58.27 48.87
CA ILE A 248 13.72 59.42 49.34
C ILE A 248 13.08 59.04 50.67
N SER A 249 13.47 59.72 51.75
CA SER A 249 12.85 59.62 53.06
C SER A 249 11.98 60.86 53.26
N THR A 250 10.67 60.68 53.38
CA THR A 250 9.76 61.71 53.86
C THR A 250 9.79 61.69 55.38
N GLU A 251 9.95 62.85 56.00
CA GLU A 251 9.89 63.01 57.46
C GLU A 251 8.45 63.28 57.91
#